data_AF-A0A930MC77-F1
#
_entry.id   AF-A0A930MC77-F1
#
_cell.length_a   1.000
_cell.length_b   1.000
_cell.length_c   1.000
_cell.angle_alpha   90.00
_cell.angle_beta   90.00
_cell.angle_gamma   90.00
#
_symmetry.space_group_name_H-M   'P 1'
#
loop_
_entity.id
_entity.type
_entity.pdbx_description
1 polymer ?
#
loop_
_entity_poly.entity_id
_entity_poly.type
_entity_poly.pdbx_seq_one_letter_code
_entity_poly.pdbx_strand_id
1 'polypeptide(L)'
;AFPPAKDFTDTELALRIAAELMPSAFVILTGAFGGRFDHLMSVASVAAHAALPCILADEREALFFLHGDESLTITCDSPPQAISLLPFTEECTGITTNGLRWELSHAQIHTHSSTTISNVLAEGNTEHRFSVTLGSGILGVYLCHKE
;
A
#
# COMPACT_ATOMS: atom_id res chain seq x y z
N ALA A 1 -15.83 -6.69 -23.78
CA ALA A 1 -16.42 -7.10 -22.48
C ALA A 1 -16.08 -8.56 -22.26
N PHE A 2 -15.60 -8.91 -21.06
CA PHE A 2 -15.31 -10.30 -20.70
C PHE A 2 -16.57 -10.99 -20.15
N PRO A 3 -16.72 -12.31 -20.31
CA PRO A 3 -17.84 -13.03 -19.70
C PRO A 3 -17.78 -12.92 -18.16
N PRO A 4 -18.93 -12.79 -17.47
CA PRO A 4 -18.96 -12.74 -16.00
C PRO A 4 -18.43 -14.02 -15.34
N ALA A 5 -18.64 -15.17 -15.97
CA ALA A 5 -18.08 -16.45 -15.54
C ALA A 5 -16.65 -16.58 -16.09
N LYS A 6 -15.67 -16.35 -15.23
CA LYS A 6 -14.24 -16.52 -15.47
C LYS A 6 -13.54 -16.84 -14.16
N ASP A 7 -12.35 -17.44 -14.25
CA ASP A 7 -11.59 -17.89 -13.07
C ASP A 7 -10.93 -16.74 -12.28
N PHE A 8 -10.84 -15.55 -12.88
CA PHE A 8 -10.19 -14.37 -12.31
C PHE A 8 -11.16 -13.21 -12.15
N THR A 9 -10.96 -12.36 -11.14
CA THR A 9 -11.73 -11.11 -11.02
C THR A 9 -11.48 -10.17 -12.21
N ASP A 10 -12.31 -9.14 -12.39
CA ASP A 10 -12.09 -8.10 -13.42
C ASP A 10 -10.76 -7.37 -13.23
N THR A 11 -10.44 -6.99 -11.99
CA THR A 11 -9.20 -6.29 -11.67
C THR A 11 -7.97 -7.17 -11.89
N GLU A 12 -7.99 -8.43 -11.46
CA GLU A 12 -6.87 -9.35 -11.65
C GLU A 12 -6.59 -9.63 -13.12
N LEU A 13 -7.64 -9.86 -13.91
CA LEU A 13 -7.50 -10.06 -15.34
C LEU A 13 -6.92 -8.81 -16.02
N ALA A 14 -7.38 -7.61 -15.64
CA ALA A 14 -6.90 -6.35 -16.19
C ALA A 14 -5.40 -6.13 -15.91
N LEU A 15 -4.94 -6.38 -14.67
CA LEU A 15 -3.54 -6.27 -14.31
C LEU A 15 -2.65 -7.25 -15.09
N ARG A 16 -3.12 -8.49 -15.29
CA ARG A 16 -2.38 -9.49 -16.09
C ARG A 16 -2.24 -9.06 -17.54
N ILE A 17 -3.33 -8.60 -18.16
CA ILE A 17 -3.31 -8.09 -19.54
C ILE A 17 -2.39 -6.86 -19.63
N ALA A 18 -2.44 -5.95 -18.66
CA ALA A 18 -1.58 -4.78 -18.63
C ALA A 18 -0.09 -5.17 -18.54
N ALA A 19 0.25 -6.17 -17.72
CA ALA A 19 1.62 -6.67 -17.61
C ALA A 19 2.14 -7.27 -18.93
N GLU A 20 1.29 -7.98 -19.67
CA GLU A 20 1.64 -8.56 -20.97
C GLU A 20 1.84 -7.49 -22.05
N LEU A 21 0.97 -6.48 -22.09
CA LEU A 21 0.99 -5.45 -23.13
C LEU A 21 1.96 -4.30 -22.83
N MET A 22 2.17 -3.99 -21.55
CA MET A 22 2.92 -2.83 -21.07
C MET A 22 3.79 -3.20 -19.86
N PRO A 23 4.85 -4.01 -20.04
CA PRO A 23 5.65 -4.58 -18.94
C PRO A 23 6.41 -3.55 -18.10
N SER A 24 6.47 -2.28 -18.52
CA SER A 24 7.12 -1.19 -17.79
C SER A 24 6.13 -0.14 -17.27
N ALA A 25 4.83 -0.43 -17.31
CA ALA A 25 3.81 0.49 -16.80
C ALA A 25 3.81 0.55 -15.27
N PHE A 26 3.43 1.71 -14.76
CA PHE A 26 3.01 1.89 -13.37
C PHE A 26 1.49 2.00 -13.34
N VAL A 27 0.83 1.23 -12.48
CA VAL A 27 -0.63 1.15 -12.43
C VAL A 27 -1.17 1.90 -11.23
N ILE A 28 -2.17 2.75 -11.47
CA ILE A 28 -2.98 3.37 -10.43
C ILE A 28 -4.38 2.77 -10.53
N LEU A 29 -4.77 1.98 -9.52
CA LEU A 29 -6.12 1.45 -9.39
C LEU A 29 -6.99 2.44 -8.62
N THR A 30 -8.07 2.87 -9.26
CA THR A 30 -9.08 3.75 -8.65
C THR A 30 -10.39 2.98 -8.47
N GLY A 31 -11.25 3.44 -7.56
CA GLY A 31 -12.52 2.74 -7.25
C GLY A 31 -12.35 1.42 -6.49
N ALA A 32 -11.17 1.19 -5.89
CA ALA A 32 -10.84 -0.05 -5.19
C ALA A 32 -11.36 -0.10 -3.74
N PHE A 33 -11.48 1.05 -3.08
CA PHE A 33 -11.85 1.15 -1.66
C PHE A 33 -13.37 1.06 -1.39
N GLY A 34 -14.20 1.20 -2.42
CA GLY A 34 -15.63 1.40 -2.26
C GLY A 34 -16.38 0.24 -1.58
N GLY A 35 -16.99 0.52 -0.42
CA GLY A 35 -18.18 -0.12 0.17
C GLY A 35 -18.08 -1.60 0.55
N ARG A 36 -17.81 -2.47 -0.42
CA ARG A 36 -17.74 -3.92 -0.23
C ARG A 36 -16.36 -4.33 0.26
N PHE A 37 -16.27 -4.64 1.55
CA PHE A 37 -15.03 -5.06 2.21
C PHE A 37 -14.33 -6.24 1.51
N ASP A 38 -15.10 -7.23 1.05
CA ASP A 38 -14.56 -8.39 0.34
C ASP A 38 -13.88 -8.02 -0.99
N HIS A 39 -14.41 -7.01 -1.68
CA HIS A 39 -13.79 -6.47 -2.89
C HIS A 39 -12.49 -5.75 -2.59
N LEU A 40 -12.47 -4.88 -1.56
CA LEU A 40 -11.25 -4.18 -1.15
C LEU A 40 -10.15 -5.17 -0.79
N MET A 41 -10.45 -6.19 0.03
CA MET A 41 -9.50 -7.22 0.40
C MET A 41 -8.93 -7.96 -0.82
N SER A 42 -9.81 -8.35 -1.76
CA SER A 42 -9.40 -9.03 -2.98
C SER A 42 -8.51 -8.15 -3.86
N VAL A 43 -8.91 -6.90 -4.12
CA VAL A 43 -8.16 -5.97 -4.97
C VAL A 43 -6.80 -5.62 -4.36
N ALA A 44 -6.75 -5.32 -3.07
CA ALA A 44 -5.50 -5.02 -2.38
C ALA A 44 -4.54 -6.22 -2.42
N SER A 45 -5.04 -7.44 -2.18
CA SER A 45 -4.24 -8.66 -2.26
C SER A 45 -3.67 -8.90 -3.66
N VAL A 46 -4.49 -8.73 -4.70
CA VAL A 46 -4.06 -8.92 -6.09
C VAL A 46 -3.07 -7.84 -6.51
N ALA A 47 -3.30 -6.58 -6.15
CA ALA A 47 -2.42 -5.46 -6.47
C ALA A 47 -1.05 -5.58 -5.78
N ALA A 48 -1.03 -6.02 -4.52
CA ALA A 48 0.21 -6.26 -3.77
C ALA A 48 1.10 -7.34 -4.39
N HIS A 49 0.53 -8.28 -5.15
CA HIS A 49 1.24 -9.38 -5.81
C HIS A 49 1.26 -9.26 -7.34
N ALA A 50 0.92 -8.09 -7.87
CA ALA A 50 0.89 -7.86 -9.30
C ALA A 50 2.32 -7.84 -9.88
N ALA A 51 2.46 -8.29 -11.14
CA ALA A 51 3.74 -8.24 -11.84
C ALA A 51 4.18 -6.81 -12.22
N LEU A 52 3.24 -5.86 -12.21
CA LEU A 52 3.50 -4.44 -12.43
C LEU A 52 3.45 -3.69 -11.09
N PRO A 53 4.31 -2.68 -10.89
CA PRO A 53 4.16 -1.73 -9.79
C PRO A 53 2.76 -1.13 -9.80
N CYS A 54 2.07 -1.23 -8.67
CA CYS A 54 0.67 -0.86 -8.54
C CYS A 54 0.45 -0.07 -7.26
N ILE A 55 -0.49 0.86 -7.28
CA ILE A 55 -1.04 1.49 -6.07
C ILE A 55 -2.56 1.52 -6.15
N LEU A 56 -3.23 1.61 -5.02
CA LEU A 56 -4.64 1.99 -4.96
C LEU A 56 -4.72 3.44 -4.51
N ALA A 57 -5.56 4.25 -5.16
CA ALA A 57 -5.75 5.63 -4.76
C ALA A 57 -7.15 6.13 -5.12
N ASP A 58 -7.70 7.00 -4.27
CA ASP A 58 -8.85 7.85 -4.57
C ASP A 58 -8.70 9.23 -3.91
N GLU A 59 -9.79 10.00 -3.79
CA GLU A 59 -9.76 11.35 -3.22
C GLU A 59 -9.60 11.42 -1.68
N ARG A 60 -9.63 10.27 -1.00
CA ARG A 60 -9.61 10.15 0.47
C ARG A 60 -8.40 9.38 0.97
N GLU A 61 -7.96 8.38 0.22
CA GLU A 61 -6.98 7.42 0.69
C GLU A 61 -6.07 6.88 -0.43
N ALA A 62 -4.90 6.39 -0.02
CA ALA A 62 -3.94 5.75 -0.90
C ALA A 62 -3.28 4.56 -0.20
N LEU A 63 -3.02 3.50 -0.96
CA LEU A 63 -2.28 2.32 -0.52
C LEU A 63 -1.15 2.03 -1.51
N PHE A 64 0.07 2.18 -1.02
CA PHE A 64 1.31 1.83 -1.72
C PHE A 64 1.76 0.44 -1.28
N PHE A 65 2.51 -0.27 -2.13
CA PHE A 65 3.10 -1.56 -1.78
C PHE A 65 4.63 -1.49 -1.92
N LEU A 66 5.34 -1.86 -0.85
CA LEU A 66 6.78 -2.08 -0.83
C LEU A 66 7.07 -3.58 -0.83
N HIS A 67 8.02 -4.01 -1.65
CA HIS A 67 8.61 -5.34 -1.62
C HIS A 67 9.94 -5.31 -0.87
N GLY A 68 10.46 -6.50 -0.54
CA GLY A 68 11.76 -6.63 0.13
C GLY A 68 12.86 -5.81 -0.57
N ASP A 69 13.74 -5.23 0.23
CA ASP A 69 14.81 -4.32 -0.16
C ASP A 69 14.37 -2.99 -0.81
N GLU A 70 13.07 -2.66 -0.82
CA GLU A 70 12.57 -1.39 -1.35
C GLU A 70 12.45 -0.30 -0.27
N SER A 71 12.40 0.94 -0.73
CA SER A 71 12.12 2.11 0.11
C SER A 71 11.17 3.08 -0.59
N LEU A 72 10.38 3.79 0.22
CA LEU A 72 9.39 4.74 -0.21
C LEU A 72 9.58 6.03 0.57
N THR A 73 9.63 7.16 -0.12
CA THR A 73 9.61 8.49 0.49
C THR A 73 8.41 9.25 -0.07
N ILE A 74 7.55 9.73 0.82
CA ILE A 74 6.34 10.46 0.46
C ILE A 74 6.43 11.86 1.05
N THR A 75 6.12 12.86 0.23
CA THR A 75 5.88 14.24 0.62
C THR A 75 4.42 14.56 0.31
N CYS A 76 3.66 15.00 1.31
CA CYS A 76 2.24 15.30 1.14
C CYS A 76 2.00 16.80 1.10
N ASP A 77 1.10 17.26 0.22
CA ASP A 77 0.69 18.67 0.22
C ASP A 77 0.01 19.06 1.56
N SER A 78 -0.82 18.15 2.07
CA SER A 78 -1.46 18.26 3.39
C SER A 78 -1.16 17.00 4.22
N PRO A 79 -0.95 17.13 5.54
CA PRO A 79 -0.65 15.98 6.39
C PRO A 79 -1.82 14.97 6.36
N PRO A 80 -1.55 13.67 6.14
CA PRO A 80 -2.58 12.64 6.28
C PRO A 80 -3.04 12.56 7.74
N GLN A 81 -4.30 12.18 7.93
CA GLN A 81 -4.88 11.94 9.26
C GLN A 81 -4.31 10.66 9.89
N ALA A 82 -3.99 9.67 9.07
CA ALA A 82 -3.37 8.43 9.51
C ALA A 82 -2.42 7.88 8.45
N ILE A 83 -1.32 7.29 8.92
CA ILE A 83 -0.36 6.50 8.15
C ILE A 83 -0.29 5.13 8.82
N SER A 84 -0.62 4.08 8.07
CA SER A 84 -0.64 2.70 8.59
C SER A 84 0.27 1.80 7.76
N LEU A 85 0.98 0.89 8.44
CA LEU A 85 1.77 -0.15 7.79
C LEU A 85 1.02 -1.48 7.90
N LEU A 86 0.72 -2.08 6.74
CA LEU A 86 -0.14 -3.24 6.59
C LEU A 86 0.65 -4.41 5.98
N PRO A 87 0.98 -5.47 6.71
CA PRO A 87 1.71 -6.61 6.15
C PRO A 87 0.82 -7.43 5.20
N PHE A 88 1.32 -7.72 3.99
CA PHE A 88 0.70 -8.62 2.99
C PHE A 88 1.36 -9.99 2.93
N THR A 89 2.49 -10.17 3.62
CA THR A 89 3.14 -11.45 3.91
C THR A 89 3.05 -11.74 5.40
N GLU A 90 3.11 -13.02 5.81
CA GLU A 90 3.00 -13.46 7.21
C GLU A 90 3.87 -12.63 8.17
N GLU A 91 5.06 -12.28 7.70
CA GLU A 91 6.03 -11.44 8.39
C GLU A 91 6.63 -10.42 7.41
N CYS A 92 6.86 -9.21 7.90
CA CYS A 92 7.68 -8.19 7.26
C CYS A 92 8.79 -7.77 8.23
N THR A 93 10.04 -7.75 7.78
CA THR A 93 11.23 -7.50 8.63
C THR A 93 12.10 -6.37 8.10
N GLY A 94 12.98 -5.85 8.96
CA GLY A 94 13.91 -4.77 8.60
C GLY A 94 13.20 -3.43 8.39
N ILE A 95 12.02 -3.24 8.99
CA ILE A 95 11.20 -2.07 8.75
C ILE A 95 11.78 -0.88 9.50
N THR A 96 12.08 0.18 8.77
CA THR A 96 12.56 1.44 9.34
C THR A 96 11.71 2.59 8.82
N THR A 97 11.27 3.47 9.71
CA THR A 97 10.50 4.66 9.35
C THR A 97 11.16 5.92 9.88
N ASN A 98 11.08 7.01 9.12
CA ASN A 98 11.57 8.32 9.55
C ASN A 98 10.52 9.40 9.26
N GLY A 99 10.45 10.44 10.09
CA GLY A 99 9.52 11.55 9.94
C GLY A 99 8.11 11.27 10.47
N LEU A 100 7.91 10.11 11.11
CA LEU A 100 6.66 9.70 11.77
C LEU A 100 6.74 9.94 13.28
N ARG A 101 5.59 10.04 13.95
CA ARG A 101 5.52 10.24 15.41
C ARG A 101 6.05 9.01 16.17
N TRP A 102 5.67 7.82 15.71
CA TRP A 102 6.18 6.55 16.24
C TRP A 102 7.09 5.92 15.20
N GLU A 103 8.38 6.26 15.25
CA GLU A 103 9.38 5.72 14.34
C GLU A 103 9.71 4.25 14.67
N LEU A 104 10.02 3.50 13.62
CA LEU A 104 10.47 2.12 13.70
C LEU A 104 11.95 2.07 13.32
N SER A 105 12.72 1.23 14.01
CA SER A 105 14.10 0.93 13.66
C SER A 105 14.29 -0.57 13.59
N HIS A 106 14.55 -1.08 12.38
CA HIS A 106 14.72 -2.52 12.10
C HIS A 106 13.61 -3.39 12.72
N ALA A 107 12.37 -2.88 12.69
CA ALA A 107 11.23 -3.53 13.30
C ALA A 107 10.74 -4.71 12.46
N GLN A 108 9.90 -5.51 13.11
CA GLN A 108 9.22 -6.66 12.54
C GLN A 108 7.72 -6.53 12.78
N ILE A 109 6.92 -6.79 11.75
CA ILE A 109 5.46 -6.75 11.80
C ILE A 109 4.93 -8.09 11.29
N HIS A 110 3.97 -8.66 12.01
CA HIS A 110 3.24 -9.86 11.58
C HIS A 110 1.81 -9.51 11.18
N THR A 111 1.21 -10.32 10.30
CA THR A 111 -0.20 -10.14 9.86
C THR A 111 -1.23 -10.23 10.96
N HIS A 112 -0.89 -10.82 12.10
CA HIS A 112 -1.74 -10.91 13.27
C HIS A 112 -1.46 -9.83 14.32
N SER A 113 -0.69 -8.78 13.96
CA SER A 113 -0.41 -7.61 14.81
C SER A 113 -1.02 -6.34 14.22
N SER A 114 -1.46 -5.43 15.09
CA SER A 114 -2.01 -4.12 14.71
C SER A 114 -1.22 -2.94 15.27
N THR A 115 0.02 -3.16 15.72
CA THR A 115 0.85 -2.15 16.42
C THR A 115 1.30 -0.98 15.54
N THR A 116 1.12 -1.08 14.22
CA THR A 116 1.60 -0.13 13.22
C THR A 116 0.48 0.55 12.43
N ILE A 117 -0.74 0.52 12.99
CA ILE A 117 -1.91 1.22 12.46
C ILE A 117 -2.01 2.61 13.09
N SER A 118 -2.50 3.58 12.31
CA SER A 118 -2.82 4.94 12.79
C SER A 118 -1.63 5.74 13.35
N ASN A 119 -0.48 5.63 12.70
CA ASN A 119 0.63 6.56 12.92
C ASN A 119 0.31 7.92 12.29
N VAL A 120 1.09 8.93 12.62
CA VAL A 120 0.97 10.28 12.06
C VAL A 120 2.36 10.85 11.82
N LEU A 121 2.44 11.95 11.07
CA LEU A 121 3.70 12.69 10.95
C LEU A 121 4.19 13.18 12.33
N ALA A 122 5.52 13.24 12.50
CA ALA A 122 6.12 13.75 13.72
C ALA A 122 5.71 15.21 13.99
N GLU A 123 5.65 15.59 15.26
CA GLU A 123 5.41 16.98 15.64
C GLU A 123 6.55 17.87 15.11
N GLY A 124 6.18 18.99 14.47
CA GLY A 124 7.16 19.87 13.83
C GLY A 124 7.66 19.41 12.45
N ASN A 125 7.13 18.32 11.89
CA ASN A 125 7.42 17.92 10.51
C ASN A 125 6.71 18.86 9.50
N THR A 126 7.33 20.00 9.23
CA THR A 126 6.81 21.03 8.31
C THR A 126 6.97 20.67 6.83
N GLU A 127 7.82 19.68 6.50
CA GLU A 127 7.96 19.17 5.14
C GLU A 127 6.81 18.24 4.74
N HIS A 128 5.99 17.80 5.70
CA HIS A 128 4.99 16.75 5.52
C HIS A 128 5.56 15.50 4.84
N ARG A 129 6.80 15.16 5.21
CA ARG A 129 7.60 14.13 4.54
C ARG A 129 7.95 12.99 5.47
N PHE A 130 7.81 11.76 5.00
CA PHE A 130 8.24 10.57 5.73
C PHE A 130 8.84 9.55 4.78
N SER A 131 9.61 8.61 5.34
CA SER A 131 10.13 7.47 4.60
C SER A 131 9.85 6.16 5.31
N VAL A 132 9.74 5.10 4.51
CA VAL A 132 9.58 3.72 4.94
C VAL A 132 10.56 2.88 4.13
N THR A 133 11.38 2.07 4.80
CA THR A 133 12.23 1.06 4.17
C THR A 133 11.79 -0.31 4.64
N LEU A 134 11.81 -1.29 3.73
CA LEU A 134 11.50 -2.69 4.01
C LEU A 134 12.71 -3.57 3.73
N GLY A 135 13.02 -4.49 4.63
CA GLY A 135 14.04 -5.51 4.40
C GLY A 135 13.46 -6.72 3.65
N SER A 136 12.39 -7.31 4.16
CA SER A 136 11.78 -8.51 3.56
C SER A 136 10.26 -8.53 3.72
N GLY A 137 9.56 -9.17 2.78
CA GLY A 137 8.10 -9.31 2.74
C GLY A 137 7.43 -8.37 1.74
N ILE A 138 6.12 -8.20 1.89
CA ILE A 138 5.33 -7.19 1.16
C ILE A 138 4.59 -6.33 2.18
N LEU A 139 4.87 -5.03 2.19
CA LEU A 139 4.30 -4.08 3.13
C LEU A 139 3.46 -3.03 2.41
N GLY A 140 2.18 -2.96 2.77
CA GLY A 140 1.30 -1.87 2.43
C GLY A 140 1.62 -0.62 3.25
N VAL A 141 1.79 0.53 2.60
CA VAL A 141 1.86 1.84 3.25
C VAL A 141 0.57 2.56 2.91
N TYR A 142 -0.31 2.68 3.88
CA TYR A 142 -1.64 3.24 3.74
C TYR A 142 -1.69 4.67 4.29
N LEU A 143 -2.25 5.59 3.51
CA LEU A 143 -2.49 6.98 3.91
C LEU A 143 -3.99 7.23 3.88
N CYS A 144 -4.53 7.73 4.99
CA CYS A 144 -5.88 8.28 5.05
C CYS A 144 -5.81 9.80 5.17
N HIS A 145 -6.40 10.52 4.22
CA HIS A 145 -6.51 11.98 4.23
C HIS A 145 -7.88 12.47 4.72
N LYS A 146 -8.94 11.67 4.54
CA LYS A 146 -10.30 12.00 4.93
C LYS A 146 -11.06 10.76 5.38
N GLU A 147 -11.59 10.80 6.59
CA GLU A 147 -12.64 9.86 7.05
C GLU A 147 -14.00 10.16 6.39
#